data_AF-A0A6N1AUQ0-F1
#
_entry.id   AF-A0A6N1AUQ0-F1
#
_cell.length_a   1.000
_cell.length_b   1.000
_cell.length_c   1.000
_cell.angle_alpha   90.00
_cell.angle_beta   90.00
_cell.angle_gamma   90.00
#
_symmetry.space_group_name_H-M   'P 1'
#
loop_
_entity.id
_entity.type
_entity.pdbx_description
1 polymer ?
#
loop_
_entity_poly.entity_id
_entity_poly.type
_entity_poly.pdbx_seq_one_letter_code
_entity_poly.pdbx_strand_id
1 'polypeptide(L)'
;MTANRGPRGGRPITAFYLNKEQTLLVAMFSRTEKAKEVRATLAQVFAAYRRSDLVSAATAFQVLQTFTEALRPAADNAALVALE
;
A
#
# COMPACT_ATOMS: atom_id res chain seq x y z
N MET A 1 29.94 3.51 -10.51
CA MET A 1 28.55 3.07 -10.77
C MET A 1 27.60 3.98 -10.01
N THR A 2 27.10 5.01 -10.67
CA THR A 2 26.14 5.98 -10.10
C THR A 2 24.73 5.42 -10.30
N ALA A 3 24.12 4.89 -9.24
CA ALA A 3 22.75 4.38 -9.32
C ALA A 3 21.80 5.52 -9.70
N ASN A 4 21.13 5.38 -10.83
CA ASN A 4 20.15 6.33 -11.36
C ASN A 4 18.91 6.29 -10.45
N ARG A 5 18.52 7.40 -9.82
CA ARG A 5 17.44 7.48 -8.80
C ARG A 5 16.27 8.35 -9.30
N GLY A 6 15.82 8.12 -10.52
CA GLY A 6 14.76 8.92 -11.15
C GLY A 6 13.61 8.06 -11.68
N PRO A 7 12.50 8.66 -12.12
CA PRO A 7 11.35 7.95 -12.70
C PRO A 7 11.71 7.04 -13.90
N ARG A 8 12.83 7.33 -14.57
CA ARG A 8 13.40 6.58 -15.70
C ARG A 8 14.59 5.70 -15.33
N GLY A 9 14.92 5.58 -14.04
CA GLY A 9 16.09 4.87 -13.54
C GLY A 9 15.75 4.03 -12.31
N GLY A 10 15.42 2.76 -12.55
CA GLY A 10 15.59 1.58 -11.69
C GLY A 10 15.02 1.55 -10.26
N ARG A 11 15.31 2.55 -9.41
CA ARG A 11 14.94 2.54 -8.00
C ARG A 11 14.00 3.70 -7.69
N PRO A 12 12.69 3.43 -7.46
CA PRO A 12 11.74 4.45 -7.03
C PRO A 12 12.24 5.13 -5.75
N ILE A 13 12.33 6.46 -5.77
CA ILE A 13 12.71 7.26 -4.58
C ILE A 13 11.66 7.21 -3.47
N THR A 14 10.44 6.79 -3.80
CA THR A 14 9.27 6.77 -2.91
C THR A 14 8.95 5.38 -2.34
N ALA A 15 9.65 4.32 -2.76
CA ALA A 15 9.38 2.95 -2.31
C ALA A 15 10.63 2.30 -1.74
N PHE A 16 10.48 1.72 -0.54
CA PHE A 16 11.51 0.91 0.10
C PHE A 16 11.13 -0.56 0.02
N TYR A 17 12.02 -1.36 -0.54
CA TYR A 17 11.90 -2.82 -0.53
C TYR A 17 12.58 -3.33 0.74
N LEU A 18 11.79 -3.82 1.69
CA LEU A 18 12.26 -4.34 2.96
C LEU A 18 12.16 -5.86 2.98
N ASN A 19 13.14 -6.50 3.63
CA ASN A 19 13.01 -7.92 3.96
C ASN A 19 12.04 -8.10 5.15
N LYS A 20 11.72 -9.37 5.47
CA LYS A 20 10.79 -9.71 6.56
C LYS A 20 11.18 -9.08 7.91
N GLU A 21 12.44 -9.17 8.28
CA GLU A 21 12.94 -8.69 9.57
C GLU A 21 12.88 -7.16 9.67
N GLN A 22 13.33 -6.47 8.62
CA GLN A 22 13.27 -5.01 8.52
C GLN A 22 11.83 -4.51 8.59
N THR A 23 10.92 -5.20 7.91
CA THR A 23 9.49 -4.84 7.89
C THR A 23 8.86 -4.97 9.28
N LEU A 24 9.19 -6.05 10.01
CA LEU A 24 8.73 -6.22 11.39
C LEU A 24 9.27 -5.14 12.32
N LEU A 25 10.57 -4.83 12.24
CA LEU A 25 11.19 -3.81 13.09
C LEU A 25 10.54 -2.44 12.90
N VAL A 26 10.34 -2.02 11.64
CA VAL A 26 9.65 -0.77 11.32
C VAL A 26 8.23 -0.76 11.89
N ALA A 27 7.49 -1.86 11.72
CA ALA A 27 6.12 -1.96 12.22
C ALA A 27 6.04 -2.00 13.76
N MET A 28 7.00 -2.61 14.45
CA MET A 28 7.07 -2.64 15.92
C MET A 28 7.36 -1.26 16.52
N PHE A 29 8.27 -0.49 15.92
CA PHE A 29 8.65 0.83 16.42
C PHE A 29 7.78 1.99 15.90
N SER A 30 6.88 1.73 14.95
CA SER A 30 5.93 2.74 14.47
C SER A 30 4.90 3.12 15.55
N ARG A 31 4.85 4.42 15.87
CA ARG A 31 3.91 5.03 16.82
C ARG A 31 2.78 5.75 16.09
N THR A 32 2.06 5.00 15.26
CA THR A 32 0.90 5.50 14.50
C THR A 32 -0.31 4.64 14.81
N GLU A 33 -1.51 5.20 14.72
CA GLU A 33 -2.78 4.47 14.91
C GLU A 33 -2.86 3.24 13.99
N LYS A 34 -2.33 3.35 12.78
CA LYS A 34 -2.31 2.27 11.78
C LYS A 34 -1.28 1.18 12.04
N ALA A 35 -0.31 1.38 12.94
CA ALA A 35 0.73 0.40 13.19
C ALA A 35 0.17 -0.95 13.68
N LYS A 36 -0.93 -0.94 14.44
CA LYS A 36 -1.59 -2.17 14.91
C LYS A 36 -2.14 -2.99 13.75
N GLU A 37 -2.89 -2.36 12.85
CA GLU A 37 -3.45 -3.01 11.65
C GLU A 37 -2.33 -3.53 10.75
N VAL A 38 -1.31 -2.71 10.50
CA VAL A 38 -0.16 -3.10 9.65
C VAL A 38 0.57 -4.32 10.23
N ARG A 39 0.81 -4.39 11.55
CA ARG A 39 1.42 -5.57 12.18
C ARG A 39 0.59 -6.85 11.96
N ALA A 40 -0.74 -6.76 12.04
CA ALA A 40 -1.62 -7.90 11.78
C ALA A 40 -1.54 -8.35 10.31
N THR A 41 -1.59 -7.40 9.37
CA THR A 41 -1.43 -7.67 7.93
C THR A 41 -0.10 -8.34 7.62
N LEU A 42 0.99 -7.85 8.19
CA LEU A 42 2.33 -8.45 8.01
C LEU A 42 2.37 -9.88 8.53
N ALA A 43 1.79 -10.15 9.70
CA ALA A 43 1.71 -11.51 10.24
C ALA A 43 0.94 -12.45 9.30
N GLN A 44 -0.20 -12.00 8.76
CA GLN A 44 -1.01 -12.78 7.82
C GLN A 44 -0.26 -13.08 6.52
N VAL A 45 0.33 -12.05 5.90
CA VAL A 45 1.06 -12.18 4.63
C VAL A 45 2.26 -13.11 4.78
N PHE A 46 3.07 -12.96 5.84
CA PHE A 46 4.21 -13.84 6.05
C PHE A 46 3.81 -15.27 6.43
N ALA A 47 2.69 -15.46 7.13
CA ALA A 47 2.15 -16.80 7.40
C ALA A 47 1.64 -17.48 6.12
N ALA A 48 0.98 -16.75 5.23
CA ALA A 48 0.57 -17.23 3.92
C ALA A 48 1.77 -17.54 3.01
N TYR A 49 2.77 -16.65 2.97
CA TYR A 49 4.03 -16.87 2.25
C TYR A 49 4.73 -18.16 2.67
N ARG A 50 4.82 -18.40 3.98
CA ARG A 50 5.44 -19.62 4.51
C ARG A 50 4.68 -20.90 4.15
N ARG A 51 3.38 -20.81 3.88
CA ARG A 51 2.54 -21.93 3.44
C ARG A 51 2.42 -22.03 1.92
N SER A 52 3.12 -21.17 1.17
CA SER A 52 2.98 -21.04 -0.29
C SER A 52 1.56 -20.73 -0.76
N ASP A 53 0.76 -20.10 0.10
CA ASP A 53 -0.66 -19.78 -0.09
C ASP A 53 -0.86 -18.28 -0.33
N LEU A 54 0.09 -17.65 -1.02
CA LEU A 54 -0.06 -16.24 -1.38
C LEU A 54 -1.08 -16.11 -2.51
N VAL A 55 -2.23 -15.55 -2.18
CA VAL A 55 -3.12 -14.97 -3.19
C VAL A 55 -2.43 -13.76 -3.81
N SER A 56 -2.36 -13.72 -5.14
CA SER A 56 -1.72 -12.62 -5.86
C SER A 56 -2.32 -11.26 -5.46
N ALA A 57 -1.47 -10.33 -5.04
CA ALA A 57 -1.85 -8.97 -4.63
C ALA A 57 -2.54 -8.17 -5.75
N ALA A 58 -2.41 -8.61 -7.01
CA ALA A 58 -3.15 -8.06 -8.13
C ALA A 58 -4.66 -8.07 -7.88
N THR A 59 -5.21 -9.09 -7.21
CA THR A 59 -6.66 -9.14 -6.92
C THR A 59 -7.08 -8.12 -5.84
N ALA A 60 -6.22 -7.85 -4.85
CA ALA A 60 -6.54 -6.93 -3.76
C ALA A 60 -6.41 -5.44 -4.15
N PHE A 61 -5.46 -5.10 -5.02
CA PHE A 61 -5.26 -3.73 -5.50
C PHE A 61 -6.40 -3.26 -6.41
N GLN A 62 -6.98 -4.18 -7.21
CA GLN A 62 -8.13 -3.89 -8.07
C GLN A 62 -9.33 -3.39 -7.26
N VAL A 63 -9.60 -3.99 -6.10
CA VAL A 63 -10.72 -3.60 -5.22
C VAL A 63 -10.59 -2.14 -4.75
N LEU A 64 -9.41 -1.71 -4.29
CA LEU A 64 -9.18 -0.32 -3.83
C LEU A 64 -9.29 0.69 -5.00
N GLN A 65 -8.87 0.28 -6.19
CA GLN A 65 -8.96 1.11 -7.39
C GLN A 65 -10.41 1.27 -7.85
N THR A 66 -11.22 0.20 -7.80
CA THR A 66 -12.67 0.24 -8.05
C THR A 66 -13.40 1.12 -7.04
N PHE A 67 -13.01 1.11 -5.76
CA PHE A 67 -13.59 2.02 -4.76
C PHE A 67 -13.29 3.50 -5.07
N THR A 68 -12.07 3.79 -5.51
CA THR A 68 -11.67 5.16 -5.90
C THR A 68 -12.45 5.62 -7.14
N GLU A 69 -12.72 4.72 -8.09
CA GLU A 69 -13.57 5.00 -9.25
C GLU A 69 -15.04 5.20 -8.86
N ALA A 70 -15.56 4.43 -7.91
CA ALA A 70 -16.93 4.53 -7.41
C ALA A 70 -17.20 5.79 -6.57
N LEU A 71 -16.16 6.40 -5.97
CA LEU A 71 -16.26 7.65 -5.21
C LEU A 71 -16.15 8.91 -6.07
N ARG A 72 -15.70 8.79 -7.32
CA ARG A 72 -15.60 9.90 -8.28
C ARG A 72 -16.92 10.63 -8.56
N PRO A 73 -18.06 9.93 -8.77
CA PRO A 73 -19.36 10.58 -9.03
C PRO A 73 -19.92 11.36 -7.83
N ALA A 74 -19.53 10.99 -6.61
CA ALA A 74 -19.95 11.70 -5.39
C ALA A 74 -19.20 13.03 -5.20
N ALA A 75 -17.93 13.08 -5.63
CA ALA A 75 -17.13 14.30 -5.62
C ALA A 75 -17.60 15.31 -6.68
N ASP A 76 -17.99 14.83 -7.86
CA ASP A 76 -18.47 15.67 -8.96
C ASP A 76 -19.82 16.35 -8.62
N ASN A 77 -20.72 15.65 -7.92
CA ASN A 77 -21.98 16.24 -7.44
C ASN A 77 -21.80 17.26 -6.31
N ALA A 78 -20.82 17.04 -5.41
CA ALA A 78 -20.53 17.99 -4.32
C ALA A 78 -19.96 19.33 -4.84
N ALA A 79 -19.21 19.30 -5.95
CA ALA A 79 -18.70 20.50 -6.61
C ALA A 79 -19.79 21.32 -7.32
N LEU A 80 -20.84 20.65 -7.81
CA LEU A 80 -21.96 21.32 -8.49
C LEU A 80 -22.86 22.09 -7.50
N VAL A 81 -23.05 21.56 -6.28
CA VAL A 81 -23.89 22.17 -5.22
C VAL A 81 -23.18 23.36 -4.54
N ALA A 82 -21.85 23.46 -4.62
CA ALA A 82 -21.09 24.56 -4.02
C ALA A 82 -21.02 25.84 -4.89
N LEU A 83 -21.63 25.81 -6.09
CA LEU A 83 -21.68 26.93 -7.05
C LEU A 83 -23.07 27.58 -7.17
N GLU A 84 -24.05 27.12 -6.39
CA GLU A 84 -25.38 27.77 -6.20
C GLU A 84 -25.44 28.51 -4.85
#